data_AF-A0A2D5X8H2-F1
#
_entry.id   AF-A0A2D5X8H2-F1
#
_cell.length_a   1.000
_cell.length_b   1.000
_cell.length_c   1.000
_cell.angle_alpha   90.00
_cell.angle_beta   90.00
_cell.angle_gamma   90.00
#
_symmetry.space_group_name_H-M   'P 1'
#
loop_
_entity.id
_entity.type
_entity.pdbx_description
1 polymer ?
#
loop_
_entity_poly.entity_id
_entity_poly.type
_entity_poly.pdbx_seq_one_letter_code
_entity_poly.pdbx_strand_id
1 'polypeptide(L)'
;MPMRSILLSPVARYFRTKRMFKYAANYADRKLKPLMMIGDPCSGNYFQFMSDWFPNCDHGHVTIDLYGCEKCHRMDINDMDSWRSFEDDSFVIMETGVLGFSEDIASVASQIARVSGGEFFSAGGNKGLLWETLLYKTYSKKLNYTMDPFDFREDIAYTGRRLGRKERISIDFCGLIGSA
;
A
#
# COMPACT_ATOMS: atom_id res chain seq x y z
N MET A 1 29.32 -0.62 8.76
CA MET A 1 28.37 -1.19 7.76
C MET A 1 26.86 -0.84 7.97
N PRO A 2 26.43 0.34 8.48
CA PRO A 2 25.00 0.70 8.55
C PRO A 2 24.44 1.32 7.25
N MET A 3 25.26 2.03 6.47
CA MET A 3 24.84 2.73 5.23
C MET A 3 24.25 1.80 4.16
N ARG A 4 24.76 0.56 4.04
CA ARG A 4 24.21 -0.43 3.09
C ARG A 4 22.75 -0.77 3.42
N SER A 5 22.36 -0.87 4.69
CA SER A 5 20.99 -1.21 5.08
C SER A 5 19.97 -0.09 4.84
N ILE A 6 20.41 1.18 4.88
CA ILE A 6 19.55 2.36 4.78
C ILE A 6 19.06 2.57 3.33
N LEU A 7 19.92 2.32 2.34
CA LEU A 7 19.59 2.50 0.92
C LEU A 7 19.00 1.24 0.27
N LEU A 8 19.30 0.05 0.79
CA LEU A 8 18.80 -1.21 0.21
C LEU A 8 17.27 -1.36 0.37
N SER A 9 16.69 -0.95 1.51
CA SER A 9 15.24 -1.12 1.73
C SER A 9 14.40 -0.29 0.75
N PRO A 10 14.63 1.03 0.56
CA PRO A 10 13.86 1.83 -0.40
C PRO A 10 14.03 1.34 -1.84
N VAL A 11 15.24 0.97 -2.24
CA VAL A 11 15.50 0.43 -3.60
C VAL A 11 14.81 -0.92 -3.81
N ALA A 12 14.88 -1.83 -2.83
CA ALA A 12 14.18 -3.10 -2.89
C ALA A 12 12.66 -2.91 -2.96
N ARG A 13 12.11 -1.98 -2.16
CA ARG A 13 10.69 -1.62 -2.20
C ARG A 13 10.31 -1.08 -3.59
N TYR A 14 11.10 -0.18 -4.17
CA TYR A 14 10.84 0.35 -5.51
C TYR A 14 10.71 -0.75 -6.58
N PHE A 15 11.66 -1.69 -6.65
CA PHE A 15 11.58 -2.79 -7.61
C PHE A 15 10.41 -3.75 -7.33
N ARG A 16 10.10 -3.98 -6.06
CA ARG A 16 8.94 -4.79 -5.64
C ARG A 16 7.63 -4.13 -6.04
N THR A 17 7.47 -2.83 -5.78
CA THR A 17 6.32 -2.02 -6.19
C THR A 17 6.09 -2.13 -7.69
N LYS A 18 7.12 -1.92 -8.52
CA LYS A 18 6.99 -2.05 -9.98
C LYS A 18 6.54 -3.44 -10.42
N ARG A 19 7.07 -4.49 -9.79
CA ARG A 19 6.71 -5.86 -10.12
C ARG A 19 5.27 -6.17 -9.73
N MET A 20 4.87 -5.83 -8.51
CA MET A 20 3.52 -6.11 -8.01
C MET A 20 2.47 -5.29 -8.74
N PHE A 21 2.76 -4.03 -9.07
CA PHE A 21 1.86 -3.22 -9.90
C PHE A 21 1.61 -3.89 -11.26
N LYS A 22 2.66 -4.36 -11.94
CA LYS A 22 2.50 -5.10 -13.22
C LYS A 22 1.66 -6.37 -13.05
N TYR A 23 1.79 -7.08 -11.94
CA TYR A 23 0.95 -8.25 -11.66
C TYR A 23 -0.50 -7.87 -11.44
N ALA A 24 -0.77 -6.85 -10.62
CA ALA A 24 -2.11 -6.36 -10.35
C ALA A 24 -2.80 -5.85 -11.62
N ALA A 25 -2.10 -5.04 -12.44
CA ALA A 25 -2.62 -4.52 -13.70
C ALA A 25 -2.95 -5.64 -14.71
N ASN A 26 -2.01 -6.58 -14.92
CA ASN A 26 -2.26 -7.72 -15.82
C ASN A 26 -3.40 -8.61 -15.30
N TYR A 27 -3.56 -8.74 -13.98
CA TYR A 27 -4.63 -9.51 -13.38
C TYR A 27 -5.99 -8.82 -13.57
N ALA A 28 -6.05 -7.50 -13.29
CA ALA A 28 -7.20 -6.64 -13.53
C ALA A 28 -7.70 -6.72 -14.97
N ASP A 29 -6.79 -6.57 -15.95
CA ASP A 29 -7.11 -6.67 -17.38
C ASP A 29 -7.69 -8.04 -17.75
N ARG A 30 -7.11 -9.13 -17.22
CA ARG A 30 -7.60 -10.49 -17.47
C ARG A 30 -8.98 -10.74 -16.87
N LYS A 31 -9.29 -10.09 -15.74
CA LYS A 31 -10.58 -10.18 -15.06
C LYS A 31 -11.62 -9.22 -15.60
N LEU A 32 -11.23 -8.31 -16.52
CA LEU A 32 -12.07 -7.20 -16.98
C LEU A 32 -12.61 -6.36 -15.81
N LYS A 33 -11.79 -6.20 -14.78
CA LYS A 33 -12.12 -5.47 -13.55
C LYS A 33 -11.17 -4.27 -13.42
N PRO A 34 -11.66 -3.06 -13.12
CA PRO A 34 -10.79 -1.88 -13.06
C PRO A 34 -9.75 -2.00 -11.93
N LEU A 35 -8.55 -1.49 -12.19
CA LEU A 35 -7.47 -1.40 -11.19
C LEU A 35 -7.61 -0.12 -10.37
N MET A 36 -7.73 -0.25 -9.05
CA MET A 36 -7.56 0.85 -8.09
C MET A 36 -6.14 0.82 -7.52
N MET A 37 -5.46 1.95 -7.59
CA MET A 37 -4.11 2.13 -7.09
C MET A 37 -4.12 3.01 -5.84
N ILE A 38 -3.75 2.45 -4.68
CA ILE A 38 -3.62 3.17 -3.41
C ILE A 38 -2.13 3.44 -3.18
N GLY A 39 -1.71 4.66 -3.43
CA GLY A 39 -0.30 4.95 -3.53
C GLY A 39 0.01 6.33 -4.06
N ASP A 40 1.30 6.64 -3.99
CA ASP A 40 1.85 7.80 -4.66
C ASP A 40 2.71 7.34 -5.85
N PRO A 41 2.10 7.08 -7.02
CA PRO A 41 2.82 6.67 -8.23
C PRO A 41 3.75 7.75 -8.77
N CYS A 42 3.43 9.03 -8.54
CA CYS A 42 4.14 10.18 -9.11
C CYS A 42 5.30 10.69 -8.25
N SER A 43 5.18 10.66 -6.92
CA SER A 43 6.14 11.24 -5.97
C SER A 43 6.52 10.31 -4.81
N GLY A 44 6.04 9.06 -4.79
CA GLY A 44 6.19 8.13 -3.66
C GLY A 44 7.59 7.57 -3.43
N ASN A 45 8.61 8.05 -4.14
CA ASN A 45 10.00 7.67 -3.92
C ASN A 45 10.59 8.45 -2.73
N TYR A 46 11.40 7.77 -1.92
CA TYR A 46 12.16 8.40 -0.81
C TYR A 46 13.05 9.57 -1.30
N PHE A 47 13.48 9.52 -2.56
CA PHE A 47 14.17 10.61 -3.25
C PHE A 47 13.20 11.29 -4.21
N GLN A 48 12.41 12.25 -3.71
CA GLN A 48 11.41 12.98 -4.49
C GLN A 48 11.99 13.57 -5.80
N PHE A 49 13.25 14.02 -5.78
CA PHE A 49 13.96 14.57 -6.95
C PHE A 49 14.23 13.56 -8.09
N MET A 50 14.10 12.25 -7.84
CA MET A 50 14.25 11.21 -8.87
C MET A 50 12.92 10.77 -9.47
N SER A 51 11.79 11.19 -8.90
CA SER A 51 10.47 10.66 -9.26
C SER A 51 10.03 11.08 -10.66
N ASP A 52 10.44 12.28 -11.12
CA ASP A 52 10.16 12.78 -12.47
C ASP A 52 10.84 11.92 -13.57
N TRP A 53 11.97 11.30 -13.26
CA TRP A 53 12.74 10.47 -14.20
C TRP A 53 12.48 8.98 -14.01
N PHE A 54 12.02 8.59 -12.81
CA PHE A 54 11.77 7.21 -12.40
C PHE A 54 10.50 7.14 -11.56
N PRO A 55 9.30 7.22 -12.18
CA PRO A 55 8.05 7.07 -11.44
C PRO A 55 8.04 5.74 -10.70
N ASN A 56 7.45 5.72 -9.50
CA ASN A 56 7.45 4.57 -8.61
C ASN A 56 6.66 3.41 -9.23
N CYS A 57 5.50 3.73 -9.81
CA CYS A 57 4.65 2.86 -10.63
C CYS A 57 3.70 3.73 -11.49
N ASP A 58 2.89 3.09 -12.31
CA ASP A 58 1.87 3.80 -13.10
C ASP A 58 0.58 4.03 -12.27
N HIS A 59 -0.38 4.72 -12.87
CA HIS A 59 -1.71 4.94 -12.30
C HIS A 59 -2.63 3.75 -12.55
N GLY A 60 -3.57 3.53 -11.62
CA GLY A 60 -4.74 2.70 -11.88
C GLY A 60 -5.80 3.46 -12.69
N HIS A 61 -6.93 2.79 -12.97
CA HIS A 61 -8.14 3.44 -13.47
C HIS A 61 -8.65 4.47 -12.47
N VAL A 62 -8.52 4.14 -11.18
CA VAL A 62 -8.64 5.07 -10.05
C VAL A 62 -7.32 5.05 -9.30
N THR A 63 -6.79 6.22 -8.93
CA THR A 63 -5.62 6.33 -8.05
C THR A 63 -5.99 7.15 -6.83
N ILE A 64 -5.85 6.56 -5.65
CA ILE A 64 -5.98 7.19 -4.34
C ILE A 64 -4.59 7.56 -3.85
N ASP A 65 -4.30 8.86 -3.81
CA ASP A 65 -3.00 9.41 -3.42
C ASP A 65 -3.12 10.27 -2.15
N LEU A 66 -2.20 10.07 -1.20
CA LEU A 66 -2.11 10.85 0.03
C LEU A 66 -1.48 12.24 -0.18
N TYR A 67 -0.55 12.37 -1.14
CA TYR A 67 0.28 13.57 -1.31
C TYR A 67 -0.01 14.34 -2.60
N GLY A 68 -0.71 13.72 -3.54
CA GLY A 68 -1.48 14.39 -4.58
C GLY A 68 -0.66 14.78 -5.79
N CYS A 69 -0.60 13.88 -6.76
CA CYS A 69 -0.42 14.28 -8.15
C CYS A 69 -1.68 15.00 -8.67
N GLU A 70 -1.55 16.01 -9.54
CA GLU A 70 -2.70 16.74 -10.11
C GLU A 70 -3.68 15.85 -10.90
N LYS A 71 -3.23 14.66 -11.30
CA LYS A 71 -4.01 13.69 -12.10
C LYS A 71 -4.70 12.63 -11.24
N CYS A 72 -4.52 12.66 -9.92
CA CYS A 72 -4.93 11.60 -9.00
C CYS A 72 -6.19 12.00 -8.23
N HIS A 73 -7.08 11.03 -7.95
CA HIS A 73 -8.18 11.26 -7.02
C HIS A 73 -7.61 11.33 -5.60
N ARG A 74 -7.86 12.43 -4.90
CA ARG A 74 -7.36 12.60 -3.53
C ARG A 74 -8.41 12.10 -2.55
N MET A 75 -8.03 11.10 -1.76
CA MET A 75 -8.84 10.54 -0.69
C MET A 75 -7.95 10.21 0.51
N ASP A 76 -8.42 10.53 1.71
CA ASP A 76 -7.79 10.04 2.94
C ASP A 76 -8.25 8.60 3.20
N ILE A 77 -7.31 7.65 3.27
CA ILE A 77 -7.63 6.25 3.54
C ILE A 77 -8.31 6.04 4.90
N ASN A 78 -8.16 7.00 5.83
CA ASN A 78 -8.78 6.95 7.15
C ASN A 78 -10.23 7.44 7.16
N ASP A 79 -10.69 8.09 6.08
CA ASP A 79 -12.07 8.56 5.95
C ASP A 79 -12.98 7.41 5.49
N MET A 80 -13.63 6.74 6.46
CA MET A 80 -14.53 5.63 6.22
C MET A 80 -15.79 6.00 5.45
N ASP A 81 -16.20 7.27 5.45
CA ASP A 81 -17.36 7.71 4.68
C ASP A 81 -17.00 7.82 3.19
N SER A 82 -15.79 8.30 2.88
CA SER A 82 -15.28 8.30 1.50
C SER A 82 -15.20 6.89 0.90
N TRP A 83 -14.89 5.86 1.69
CA TRP A 83 -14.91 4.47 1.20
C TRP A 83 -16.29 4.00 0.71
N ARG A 84 -17.38 4.58 1.21
CA ARG A 84 -18.75 4.22 0.82
C ARG A 84 -19.11 4.63 -0.60
N SER A 85 -18.34 5.50 -1.25
CA SER A 85 -18.56 5.85 -2.65
C SER A 85 -18.14 4.74 -3.61
N PHE A 86 -17.40 3.74 -3.14
CA PHE A 86 -17.00 2.58 -3.95
C PHE A 86 -17.92 1.40 -3.68
N GLU A 87 -18.39 0.78 -4.76
CA GLU A 87 -19.20 -0.43 -4.71
C GLU A 87 -18.38 -1.64 -4.25
N ASP A 88 -19.06 -2.64 -3.71
CA ASP A 88 -18.45 -3.91 -3.33
C ASP A 88 -17.93 -4.65 -4.57
N ASP A 89 -16.83 -5.38 -4.44
CA ASP A 89 -16.24 -6.20 -5.50
C ASP A 89 -16.04 -5.47 -6.85
N SER A 90 -15.77 -4.16 -6.79
CA SER A 90 -15.71 -3.31 -7.99
C SER A 90 -14.30 -3.12 -8.53
N PHE A 91 -13.26 -3.36 -7.74
CA PHE A 91 -11.87 -3.16 -8.18
C PHE A 91 -10.95 -4.37 -7.91
N VAL A 92 -9.87 -4.46 -8.67
CA VAL A 92 -8.62 -5.07 -8.18
C VAL A 92 -7.84 -3.96 -7.49
N ILE A 93 -7.35 -4.18 -6.27
CA ILE A 93 -6.64 -3.14 -5.51
C ILE A 93 -5.13 -3.44 -5.48
N MET A 94 -4.32 -2.44 -5.80
CA MET A 94 -2.87 -2.43 -5.60
C MET A 94 -2.47 -1.32 -4.63
N GLU A 95 -1.62 -1.63 -3.67
CA GLU A 95 -1.19 -0.70 -2.63
C GLU A 95 0.34 -0.66 -2.48
N THR A 96 0.91 0.50 -2.15
CA THR A 96 2.38 0.71 -2.17
C THR A 96 3.05 1.07 -0.85
N GLY A 97 2.39 0.88 0.29
CA GLY A 97 2.84 1.25 1.64
C GLY A 97 2.10 2.45 2.26
N VAL A 98 1.10 3.00 1.58
CA VAL A 98 0.16 4.02 2.08
C VAL A 98 -0.63 3.54 3.30
N LEU A 99 -0.94 2.26 3.41
CA LEU A 99 -1.61 1.69 4.59
C LEU A 99 -0.78 1.78 5.87
N GLY A 100 0.52 2.06 5.74
CA GLY A 100 1.35 2.46 6.87
C GLY A 100 0.84 3.70 7.60
N PHE A 101 0.04 4.55 6.95
CA PHE A 101 -0.56 5.77 7.52
C PHE A 101 -1.97 5.55 8.10
N SER A 102 -2.48 4.31 8.10
CA SER A 102 -3.77 4.03 8.72
C SER A 102 -3.74 4.35 10.22
N GLU A 103 -4.83 4.90 10.74
CA GLU A 103 -5.07 5.05 12.17
C GLU A 103 -5.66 3.76 12.74
N ASP A 104 -6.60 3.17 12.00
CA ASP A 104 -7.16 1.84 12.22
C ASP A 104 -6.96 0.96 10.97
N ILE A 105 -5.88 0.17 10.97
CA ILE A 105 -5.52 -0.70 9.86
C ILE A 105 -6.57 -1.78 9.59
N ALA A 106 -7.29 -2.25 10.62
CA ALA A 106 -8.29 -3.31 10.45
C ALA A 106 -9.52 -2.78 9.72
N SER A 107 -10.00 -1.60 10.10
CA SER A 107 -11.12 -0.93 9.41
C SER A 107 -10.78 -0.62 7.95
N VAL A 108 -9.57 -0.08 7.67
CA VAL A 108 -9.13 0.17 6.29
C VAL A 108 -9.00 -1.13 5.50
N ALA A 109 -8.41 -2.18 6.09
CA ALA A 109 -8.29 -3.48 5.43
C ALA A 109 -9.66 -4.11 5.13
N SER A 110 -10.66 -3.92 6.00
CA SER A 110 -12.03 -4.36 5.77
C SER A 110 -12.66 -3.65 4.57
N GLN A 111 -12.45 -2.34 4.42
CA GLN A 111 -12.93 -1.61 3.24
C GLN A 111 -12.22 -2.07 1.96
N ILE A 112 -10.90 -2.30 2.03
CA ILE A 112 -10.16 -2.86 0.89
C ILE A 112 -10.71 -4.23 0.52
N ALA A 113 -10.91 -5.14 1.49
CA ALA A 113 -11.46 -6.47 1.22
C ALA A 113 -12.85 -6.41 0.57
N ARG A 114 -13.73 -5.53 1.07
CA ARG A 114 -15.06 -5.29 0.51
C ARG A 114 -14.99 -4.78 -0.93
N VAL A 115 -14.29 -3.67 -1.16
CA VAL A 115 -14.20 -3.03 -2.49
C VAL A 115 -13.46 -3.91 -3.49
N SER A 116 -12.50 -4.72 -3.03
CA SER A 116 -11.75 -5.62 -3.91
C SER A 116 -12.40 -6.97 -4.13
N GLY A 117 -13.41 -7.36 -3.35
CA GLY A 117 -13.88 -8.75 -3.27
C GLY A 117 -12.77 -9.73 -2.86
N GLY A 118 -11.75 -9.24 -2.15
CA GLY A 118 -10.55 -9.99 -1.79
C GLY A 118 -9.37 -9.89 -2.77
N GLU A 119 -9.55 -9.31 -3.97
CA GLU A 119 -8.52 -9.23 -5.00
C GLU A 119 -7.52 -8.08 -4.72
N PHE A 120 -6.64 -8.29 -3.74
CA PHE A 120 -5.74 -7.28 -3.16
C PHE A 120 -4.25 -7.63 -3.26
N PHE A 121 -3.46 -6.66 -3.72
CA PHE A 121 -2.01 -6.71 -3.74
C PHE A 121 -1.43 -5.54 -2.94
N SER A 122 -0.39 -5.78 -2.15
CA SER A 122 0.38 -4.73 -1.45
C SER A 122 1.87 -4.94 -1.64
N ALA A 123 2.57 -3.90 -2.09
CA ALA A 123 4.02 -3.87 -2.05
C ALA A 123 4.58 -3.63 -0.64
N GLY A 124 3.73 -3.33 0.34
CA GLY A 124 4.14 -3.07 1.72
C GLY A 124 5.06 -1.85 1.88
N GLY A 125 5.49 -1.64 3.13
CA GLY A 125 6.33 -0.52 3.52
C GLY A 125 7.83 -0.75 3.36
N ASN A 126 8.59 0.29 3.72
CA ASN A 126 10.02 0.15 4.00
C ASN A 126 10.22 -0.71 5.25
N LYS A 127 11.28 -1.53 5.26
CA LYS A 127 11.56 -2.51 6.32
C LYS A 127 12.98 -2.35 6.85
N GLY A 128 13.22 -2.94 8.02
CA GLY A 128 14.55 -3.02 8.62
C GLY A 128 14.61 -2.30 9.96
N LEU A 129 15.45 -2.83 10.86
CA LEU A 129 15.48 -2.42 12.26
C LEU A 129 15.64 -0.90 12.46
N LEU A 130 16.55 -0.28 11.70
CA LEU A 130 16.81 1.16 11.80
C LEU A 130 15.61 2.01 11.29
N TRP A 131 14.95 1.55 10.23
CA TRP A 131 13.71 2.16 9.75
C TRP A 131 12.60 2.03 10.77
N GLU A 132 12.34 0.81 11.23
CA GLU A 132 11.28 0.47 12.19
C GLU A 132 11.41 1.18 13.53
N THR A 133 12.65 1.48 13.94
CA THR A 133 12.92 2.09 15.26
C THR A 133 13.01 3.62 15.20
N LEU A 134 13.66 4.19 14.18
CA LEU A 134 14.08 5.61 14.18
C LEU A 134 13.75 6.38 12.89
N LEU A 135 14.15 5.88 11.71
CA LEU A 135 14.10 6.70 10.49
C LEU A 135 12.68 6.98 9.99
N TYR A 136 11.69 6.16 10.35
CA TYR A 136 10.32 6.42 9.93
C TYR A 136 9.81 7.80 10.38
N LYS A 137 10.25 8.29 11.55
CA LYS A 137 9.85 9.60 12.09
C LYS A 137 10.43 10.77 11.30
N THR A 138 11.59 10.59 10.67
CA THR A 138 12.18 11.63 9.80
C THR A 138 11.49 11.66 8.44
N TYR A 139 10.87 10.55 8.03
CA TYR A 139 10.04 10.49 6.83
C TYR A 139 8.65 11.09 7.06
N SER A 140 7.94 10.65 8.10
CA SER A 140 6.67 11.26 8.50
C SER A 140 6.31 10.92 9.94
N LYS A 141 5.78 11.91 10.68
CA LYS A 141 5.26 11.71 12.04
C LYS A 141 3.91 10.99 12.07
N LYS A 142 3.21 10.90 10.94
CA LYS A 142 1.90 10.23 10.81
C LYS A 142 2.00 8.75 10.42
N LEU A 143 3.21 8.25 10.15
CA LEU A 143 3.40 6.86 9.74
C LEU A 143 3.33 5.95 10.98
N ASN A 144 2.35 5.06 11.02
CA ASN A 144 2.03 4.20 12.15
C ASN A 144 2.58 2.77 11.99
N TYR A 145 2.58 2.25 10.76
CA TYR A 145 2.89 0.85 10.48
C TYR A 145 3.92 0.68 9.36
N THR A 146 4.61 -0.46 9.39
CA THR A 146 5.25 -1.04 8.20
C THR A 146 4.64 -2.39 7.90
N MET A 147 3.87 -2.44 6.81
CA MET A 147 3.23 -3.65 6.34
C MET A 147 4.18 -4.48 5.48
N ASP A 148 4.09 -5.80 5.59
CA ASP A 148 4.77 -6.73 4.70
C ASP A 148 4.08 -6.74 3.32
N PRO A 149 4.79 -7.14 2.25
CA PRO A 149 4.15 -7.38 0.97
C PRO A 149 3.05 -8.45 1.08
N PHE A 150 2.03 -8.34 0.25
CA PHE A 150 0.89 -9.23 0.27
C PHE A 150 0.36 -9.48 -1.13
N ASP A 151 0.12 -10.75 -1.45
CA ASP A 151 -0.53 -11.21 -2.67
C ASP A 151 -1.66 -12.16 -2.28
N PHE A 152 -2.92 -11.74 -2.47
CA PHE A 152 -4.09 -12.53 -2.05
C PHE A 152 -4.15 -13.96 -2.64
N ARG A 153 -3.38 -14.24 -3.70
CA ARG A 153 -3.32 -15.55 -4.35
C ARG A 153 -2.41 -16.53 -3.59
N GLU A 154 -1.48 -16.00 -2.80
CA GLU A 154 -0.44 -16.76 -2.11
C GLU A 154 -0.55 -16.62 -0.58
N ASP A 155 -1.00 -15.46 -0.12
CA ASP A 155 -1.04 -15.07 1.28
C ASP A 155 -2.46 -15.10 1.86
N ILE A 156 -2.57 -15.62 3.08
CA ILE A 156 -3.85 -15.67 3.83
C ILE A 156 -4.00 -14.45 4.73
N ALA A 157 -2.90 -13.97 5.30
CA ALA A 157 -2.90 -12.89 6.28
C ALA A 157 -2.08 -11.69 5.82
N TYR A 158 -2.66 -10.50 5.94
CA TYR A 158 -1.95 -9.25 5.75
C TYR A 158 -1.20 -8.88 7.03
N THR A 159 0.12 -8.96 6.99
CA THR A 159 0.96 -8.84 8.18
C THR A 159 1.83 -7.58 8.18
N GLY A 160 2.28 -7.19 9.38
CA GLY A 160 3.13 -6.03 9.53
C GLY A 160 3.59 -5.80 10.96
N ARG A 161 4.08 -4.60 11.21
CA ARG A 161 4.47 -4.14 12.55
C ARG A 161 4.10 -2.69 12.77
N ARG A 162 3.80 -2.38 14.02
CA ARG A 162 3.67 -0.99 14.48
C ARG A 162 5.04 -0.36 14.68
N LEU A 163 5.27 0.77 14.02
CA LEU A 163 6.55 1.47 14.05
C LEU A 163 6.84 2.03 15.45
N GLY A 164 8.12 2.00 15.85
CA GLY A 164 8.55 2.38 17.19
C GLY A 164 8.10 1.43 18.31
N ARG A 165 7.42 0.33 18.00
CA ARG A 165 7.00 -0.72 18.94
C ARG A 165 7.41 -2.09 18.39
N LYS A 166 7.45 -3.11 19.26
CA LYS A 166 7.70 -4.51 18.85
C LYS A 166 6.42 -5.27 18.48
N GLU A 167 5.29 -4.58 18.47
CA GLU A 167 3.97 -5.15 18.23
C GLU A 167 3.84 -5.60 16.76
N ARG A 168 3.51 -6.87 16.57
CA ARG A 168 3.18 -7.45 15.26
C ARG A 168 1.70 -7.29 14.98
N ILE A 169 1.39 -7.11 13.70
CA ILE A 169 0.03 -7.01 13.19
C ILE A 169 -0.16 -8.16 12.24
N SER A 170 -1.32 -8.80 12.33
CA SER A 170 -1.76 -9.84 11.41
C SER A 170 -3.26 -9.68 11.25
N ILE A 171 -3.70 -9.41 10.03
CA ILE A 171 -5.10 -9.33 9.64
C ILE A 171 -5.38 -10.55 8.80
N ASP A 172 -6.31 -11.40 9.23
CA ASP A 172 -6.82 -12.49 8.39
C ASP A 172 -7.65 -11.86 7.27
N PHE A 173 -7.03 -11.67 6.11
CA PHE A 173 -7.66 -10.95 5.01
C PHE A 173 -8.73 -11.81 4.33
N CYS A 174 -8.52 -13.13 4.28
CA CYS A 174 -9.53 -14.07 3.81
C CYS A 174 -10.79 -14.05 4.70
N GLY A 175 -10.62 -13.96 6.01
CA GLY A 175 -11.74 -13.84 6.96
C GLY A 175 -12.59 -12.58 6.79
N LEU A 176 -12.02 -11.50 6.25
CA LEU A 176 -12.75 -10.25 6.01
C LEU A 176 -13.75 -10.34 4.85
N ILE A 177 -13.48 -11.19 3.85
CA ILE A 177 -14.32 -11.32 2.66
C ILE A 177 -15.67 -11.98 3.01
N GLY A 178 -15.70 -12.85 4.03
CA GLY A 178 -16.92 -13.55 4.47
C GLY A 178 -17.74 -12.81 5.53
N SER A 179 -17.29 -11.63 5.97
CA SER A 179 -17.89 -10.87 7.08
C SER A 179 -18.50 -9.53 6.64
N ALA A 180 -18.36 -9.17 5.36
CA ALA A 180 -18.80 -7.91 4.77
C ALA A 180 -20.19 -8.03 4.14
#